data_AF-A0A6B3FEH3-F1
#
_entry.id   AF-A0A6B3FEH3-F1
#
_cell.length_a   1.000
_cell.length_b   1.000
_cell.length_c   1.000
_cell.angle_alpha   90.00
_cell.angle_beta   90.00
_cell.angle_gamma   90.00
#
_symmetry.space_group_name_H-M   'P 1'
#
loop_
_entity.id
_entity.type
_entity.pdbx_description
1 polymer ?
#
loop_
_entity_poly.entity_id
_entity_poly.type
_entity_poly.pdbx_seq_one_letter_code
_entity_poly.pdbx_strand_id
1 'polypeptide(L)'
;MLTEPRSGLLAAWGNALLAGLVSPDDAASAIVGEDARHRVVGLPDWPEPAGLTLALGRLRSLGASGFRVALPVPGHPLGLSGPPEFNERAMEAEEAVVTVGAGLGLVPEVAAVGPEGDMHVEVVWHCLPVREAPPADVPSLGEAERELAQALREATEVLSRLDVAGSGPVADAALDAYRARAHAGARDALAPGYPQRAVRVLELADRVALLVELAGSSGHGGAVSAAEMAA
;
A
#
# COMPACT_ATOMS: atom_id res chain seq x y z
N MET A 1 10.92 -4.98 -3.74
CA MET A 1 9.62 -5.04 -4.42
C MET A 1 8.69 -4.14 -3.66
N LEU A 2 8.19 -3.07 -4.27
CA LEU A 2 7.02 -2.38 -3.77
C LEU A 2 5.80 -3.27 -4.04
N THR A 3 5.51 -4.12 -3.07
CA THR A 3 4.23 -4.81 -2.99
C THR A 3 3.19 -3.77 -2.59
N GLU A 4 2.05 -3.72 -3.29
CA GLU A 4 0.90 -2.91 -2.85
C GLU A 4 0.69 -3.17 -1.36
N PRO A 5 0.61 -2.12 -0.51
CA PRO A 5 0.43 -2.35 0.92
C PRO A 5 -0.84 -3.16 1.12
N ARG A 6 -0.77 -4.17 2.00
CA ARG A 6 -1.90 -5.09 2.23
C ARG A 6 -3.13 -4.33 2.70
N SER A 7 -2.89 -3.22 3.41
CA SER A 7 -3.92 -2.26 3.83
C SER A 7 -4.63 -1.57 2.66
N GLY A 8 -3.94 -1.31 1.55
CA GLY A 8 -4.50 -0.80 0.30
C GLY A 8 -5.50 -1.77 -0.32
N LEU A 9 -5.09 -3.04 -0.47
CA LEU A 9 -5.97 -4.12 -0.97
C LEU A 9 -7.18 -4.34 -0.04
N LEU A 10 -6.95 -4.42 1.28
CA LEU A 10 -8.03 -4.57 2.26
C LEU A 10 -9.04 -3.44 2.18
N ALA A 11 -8.57 -2.19 2.10
CA ALA A 11 -9.45 -1.04 2.00
C ALA A 11 -10.22 -1.03 0.67
N ALA A 12 -9.54 -1.26 -0.47
CA ALA A 12 -10.16 -1.22 -1.79
C ALA A 12 -11.24 -2.29 -1.95
N TRP A 13 -10.91 -3.55 -1.68
CA TRP A 13 -11.82 -4.68 -1.84
C TRP A 13 -12.86 -4.77 -0.74
N GLY A 14 -12.52 -4.35 0.49
CA GLY A 14 -13.48 -4.19 1.57
C GLY A 14 -14.54 -3.14 1.24
N ASN A 15 -14.16 -2.01 0.64
CA ASN A 15 -15.11 -1.00 0.19
C ASN A 15 -16.00 -1.48 -0.95
N ALA A 16 -15.45 -2.21 -1.93
CA ALA A 16 -16.24 -2.81 -3.00
C ALA A 16 -17.27 -3.82 -2.46
N LEU A 17 -16.89 -4.60 -1.44
CA LEU A 17 -17.81 -5.50 -0.74
C LEU A 17 -18.94 -4.73 -0.02
N LEU A 18 -18.60 -3.67 0.72
CA LEU A 18 -19.61 -2.85 1.41
C LEU A 18 -20.56 -2.14 0.43
N ALA A 19 -20.06 -1.77 -0.75
CA ALA A 19 -20.86 -1.22 -1.85
C ALA A 19 -21.67 -2.29 -2.62
N GLY A 20 -21.51 -3.59 -2.31
CA GLY A 20 -22.21 -4.68 -2.97
C GLY A 20 -21.75 -4.95 -4.41
N LEU A 21 -20.53 -4.52 -4.77
CA LEU A 21 -19.98 -4.66 -6.13
C LEU A 21 -19.29 -6.01 -6.35
N VAL A 22 -18.90 -6.69 -5.28
CA VAL A 22 -18.21 -7.99 -5.29
C VAL A 22 -18.78 -8.91 -4.21
N SER A 23 -18.59 -10.22 -4.36
CA SER A 23 -18.98 -11.17 -3.32
C SER A 23 -17.99 -11.14 -2.13
N PRO A 24 -18.40 -11.60 -0.94
CA PRO A 24 -17.49 -11.74 0.20
C PRO A 24 -16.25 -12.60 -0.09
N ASP A 25 -16.40 -13.64 -0.91
CA ASP A 25 -15.31 -14.55 -1.26
C ASP A 25 -14.35 -13.91 -2.26
N ASP A 26 -14.86 -13.20 -3.28
CA ASP A 26 -14.01 -12.47 -4.23
C ASP A 26 -13.19 -11.39 -3.52
N ALA A 27 -13.81 -10.65 -2.59
CA ALA A 27 -13.11 -9.67 -1.79
C ALA A 27 -12.02 -10.33 -0.93
N ALA A 28 -12.33 -11.43 -0.24
CA ALA A 28 -11.35 -12.13 0.58
C ALA A 28 -10.18 -12.67 -0.26
N SER A 29 -10.45 -13.27 -1.42
CA SER A 29 -9.42 -13.78 -2.34
C SER A 29 -8.51 -12.67 -2.86
N ALA A 30 -9.08 -11.53 -3.25
CA ALA A 30 -8.30 -10.41 -3.75
C ALA A 30 -7.45 -9.72 -2.67
N ILE A 31 -7.95 -9.66 -1.42
CA ILE A 31 -7.19 -9.13 -0.28
C ILE A 31 -6.01 -10.05 0.07
N VAL A 32 -6.20 -11.37 -0.01
CA VAL A 32 -5.12 -12.34 0.20
C VAL A 32 -4.06 -12.22 -0.89
N GLY A 33 -4.47 -12.07 -2.15
CA GLY A 33 -3.55 -11.88 -3.27
C GLY A 33 -2.55 -13.03 -3.38
N GLU A 34 -1.26 -12.70 -3.32
CA GLU A 34 -0.15 -13.66 -3.38
C GLU A 34 0.21 -14.29 -2.02
N ASP A 35 -0.36 -13.81 -0.92
CA ASP A 35 -0.12 -14.39 0.40
C ASP A 35 -0.84 -15.75 0.54
N ALA A 36 -0.41 -16.59 1.47
CA ALA A 36 -1.05 -17.88 1.71
C ALA A 36 -2.36 -17.75 2.50
N ARG A 37 -2.41 -16.85 3.49
CA ARG A 37 -3.60 -16.68 4.33
C ARG A 37 -3.62 -15.38 5.10
N HIS A 38 -4.83 -14.88 5.32
CA HIS A 38 -5.11 -13.73 6.17
C HIS A 38 -6.15 -14.12 7.23
N ARG A 39 -5.88 -13.76 8.49
CA ARG A 39 -6.83 -13.89 9.61
C ARG A 39 -6.98 -12.59 10.36
N VAL A 40 -8.11 -12.40 11.04
CA VAL A 40 -8.39 -11.23 11.89
C VAL A 40 -8.57 -11.67 13.33
N VAL A 41 -7.87 -11.01 14.26
CA VAL A 41 -7.96 -11.22 15.71
C VAL A 41 -8.45 -9.96 16.41
N GLY A 42 -8.95 -10.08 17.64
CA GLY A 42 -9.41 -8.92 18.43
C GLY A 42 -10.77 -8.34 17.98
N LEU A 43 -11.53 -9.07 17.17
CA LEU A 43 -12.88 -8.65 16.78
C LEU A 43 -13.83 -8.65 18.00
N PRO A 44 -14.67 -7.61 18.18
CA PRO A 44 -15.64 -7.57 19.27
C PRO A 44 -16.59 -8.79 19.28
N ASP A 45 -16.76 -9.39 20.46
CA ASP A 45 -17.51 -10.63 20.72
C ASP A 45 -17.09 -11.84 19.85
N TRP A 46 -15.84 -11.86 19.39
CA TRP A 46 -15.33 -12.93 18.54
C TRP A 46 -13.95 -13.39 19.05
N PRO A 47 -13.89 -14.46 19.88
CA PRO A 47 -12.66 -14.83 20.60
C PRO A 47 -11.60 -15.52 19.74
N GLU A 48 -11.98 -16.19 18.66
CA GLU A 48 -11.07 -16.98 17.82
C GLU A 48 -10.60 -16.19 16.58
N PRO A 49 -9.41 -16.46 16.01
CA PRO A 49 -9.00 -15.84 14.76
C PRO A 49 -10.01 -16.12 13.61
N ALA A 50 -10.62 -15.06 13.06
CA ALA A 50 -11.58 -15.14 11.98
C ALA A 50 -10.90 -15.15 10.60
N GLY A 51 -11.45 -15.88 9.63
CA GLY A 51 -11.11 -15.67 8.21
C GLY A 51 -11.67 -14.34 7.71
N LEU A 52 -11.08 -13.78 6.65
CA LEU A 52 -11.46 -12.46 6.11
C LEU A 52 -12.95 -12.33 5.80
N THR A 53 -13.57 -13.33 5.16
CA THR A 53 -15.01 -13.32 4.81
C THR A 53 -15.89 -13.06 6.03
N LEU A 54 -15.64 -13.78 7.13
CA LEU A 54 -16.38 -13.64 8.39
C LEU A 54 -16.05 -12.32 9.09
N ALA A 55 -14.77 -11.93 9.09
CA ALA A 55 -14.33 -10.68 9.69
C ALA A 55 -14.97 -9.46 9.03
N LEU A 56 -14.98 -9.38 7.70
CA LEU A 56 -15.61 -8.30 6.95
C LEU A 56 -17.13 -8.24 7.21
N GLY A 57 -17.79 -9.40 7.24
CA GLY A 57 -19.20 -9.49 7.63
C GLY A 57 -19.46 -9.00 9.05
N ARG A 58 -18.58 -9.35 10.00
CA ARG A 58 -18.66 -8.89 11.39
C ARG A 58 -18.45 -7.39 11.50
N LEU A 59 -17.43 -6.82 10.86
CA LEU A 59 -17.17 -5.37 10.85
C LEU A 59 -18.38 -4.59 10.29
N ARG A 60 -18.99 -5.07 9.20
CA ARG A 60 -20.24 -4.51 8.69
C ARG A 60 -21.37 -4.56 9.72
N SER A 61 -21.54 -5.68 10.43
CA SER A 61 -22.55 -5.81 11.49
C SER A 61 -22.32 -4.88 12.69
N LEU A 62 -21.07 -4.50 12.91
CA LEU A 62 -20.64 -3.55 13.95
C LEU A 62 -20.76 -2.08 13.50
N GLY A 63 -21.22 -1.82 12.27
CA GLY A 63 -21.47 -0.47 11.76
C GLY A 63 -20.43 0.05 10.77
N ALA A 64 -19.44 -0.75 10.37
CA ALA A 64 -18.46 -0.33 9.38
C ALA A 64 -19.14 -0.04 8.04
N SER A 65 -19.02 1.19 7.58
CA SER A 65 -19.60 1.71 6.33
C SER A 65 -18.55 2.02 5.26
N GLY A 66 -17.27 1.90 5.61
CA GLY A 66 -16.14 2.07 4.71
C GLY A 66 -14.83 1.74 5.42
N PHE A 67 -13.77 1.67 4.62
CA PHE A 67 -12.40 1.42 5.03
C PHE A 67 -11.50 2.50 4.44
N ARG A 68 -10.59 3.03 5.25
CA ARG A 68 -9.59 4.02 4.85
C ARG A 68 -8.20 3.49 5.17
N VAL A 69 -7.30 3.64 4.21
CA VAL A 69 -5.89 3.29 4.41
C VAL A 69 -5.19 4.36 5.24
N ALA A 70 -4.27 3.93 6.11
CA ALA A 70 -3.30 4.78 6.78
C ALA A 70 -1.90 4.18 6.53
N LEU A 71 -0.98 5.00 6.01
CA LEU A 71 0.40 4.61 5.70
C LEU A 71 1.34 5.51 6.50
N PRO A 72 1.43 5.31 7.83
CA PRO A 72 2.30 6.11 8.66
C PRO A 72 3.77 5.81 8.38
N VAL A 73 4.62 6.84 8.48
CA VAL A 73 6.09 6.71 8.44
C VAL A 73 6.70 7.40 9.66
N PRO A 74 7.93 7.04 10.07
CA PRO A 74 8.62 7.72 11.18
C PRO A 74 8.59 9.25 11.04
N GLY A 75 7.99 9.93 12.03
CA GLY A 75 7.85 11.38 12.05
C GLY A 75 6.61 11.94 11.32
N HIS A 76 5.82 11.10 10.63
CA HIS A 76 4.63 11.51 9.91
C HIS A 76 3.48 10.48 10.05
N PRO A 77 2.64 10.56 11.11
CA PRO A 77 1.57 9.61 11.39
C PRO A 77 0.31 9.86 10.53
N LEU A 78 0.47 9.98 9.21
CA LEU A 78 -0.64 10.29 8.30
C LEU A 78 -1.73 9.20 8.39
N GLY A 79 -2.99 9.63 8.51
CA GLY A 79 -4.13 8.71 8.55
C GLY A 79 -4.45 8.14 9.95
N LEU A 80 -3.55 8.28 10.93
CA LEU A 80 -3.77 7.77 12.28
C LEU A 80 -4.60 8.74 13.13
N SER A 81 -5.55 8.19 13.90
CA SER A 81 -6.46 8.98 14.76
C SER A 81 -6.34 8.65 16.25
N GLY A 82 -5.41 7.77 16.64
CA GLY A 82 -5.33 7.23 18.01
C GLY A 82 -6.36 6.13 18.28
N PRO A 83 -6.34 5.51 19.47
CA PRO A 83 -5.50 5.77 20.66
C PRO A 83 -4.02 5.33 20.49
N PRO A 84 -3.14 5.63 21.47
CA PRO A 84 -1.70 5.30 21.39
C PRO A 84 -1.40 3.85 21.02
N GLU A 85 -2.12 2.88 21.59
CA GLU A 85 -1.92 1.46 21.30
C GLU A 85 -2.12 1.11 19.82
N PHE A 86 -3.16 1.66 19.17
CA PHE A 86 -3.36 1.49 17.73
C PHE A 86 -2.26 2.18 16.93
N ASN A 87 -1.91 3.42 17.31
CA ASN A 87 -0.90 4.19 16.61
C ASN A 87 0.48 3.54 16.69
N GLU A 88 0.89 3.07 17.86
CA GLU A 88 2.19 2.40 18.07
C GLU A 88 2.31 1.18 17.16
N ARG A 89 1.28 0.32 17.13
CA ARG A 89 1.27 -0.86 16.27
C ARG A 89 1.25 -0.49 14.79
N ALA A 90 0.43 0.49 14.40
CA ALA A 90 0.36 0.95 13.01
C ALA A 90 1.68 1.60 12.55
N MET A 91 2.38 2.31 13.44
CA MET A 91 3.71 2.86 13.16
C MET A 91 4.76 1.76 13.00
N GLU A 92 4.70 0.69 13.79
CA GLU A 92 5.60 -0.46 13.66
C GLU A 92 5.36 -1.25 12.37
N ALA A 93 4.11 -1.41 11.98
CA ALA A 93 3.74 -2.07 10.72
C ALA A 93 3.90 -1.18 9.48
N GLU A 94 4.04 0.14 9.66
CA GLU A 94 4.00 1.18 8.60
C GLU A 94 2.72 1.17 7.75
N GLU A 95 1.70 0.41 8.15
CA GLU A 95 0.41 0.33 7.50
C GLU A 95 -0.73 -0.01 8.46
N ALA A 96 -1.92 0.52 8.17
CA ALA A 96 -3.16 0.18 8.86
C ALA A 96 -4.40 0.49 8.01
N VAL A 97 -5.54 -0.06 8.41
CA VAL A 97 -6.86 0.29 7.88
C VAL A 97 -7.75 0.78 9.01
N VAL A 98 -8.39 1.93 8.81
CA VAL A 98 -9.35 2.51 9.75
C VAL A 98 -10.76 2.37 9.19
N THR A 99 -11.66 1.79 9.97
CA THR A 99 -13.08 1.70 9.59
C THR A 99 -13.77 3.05 9.71
N VAL A 100 -14.80 3.26 8.90
CA VAL A 100 -15.71 4.40 8.98
C VAL A 100 -16.98 3.96 9.73
N GLY A 101 -17.22 4.53 10.90
CA GLY A 101 -18.47 4.36 11.67
C GLY A 101 -18.55 3.17 12.64
N ALA A 102 -17.44 2.45 12.85
CA ALA A 102 -17.39 1.34 13.84
C ALA A 102 -16.37 1.57 14.96
N GLY A 103 -15.61 2.67 14.96
CA GLY A 103 -14.54 2.89 15.93
C GLY A 103 -13.48 1.77 15.99
N LEU A 104 -13.22 1.08 14.88
CA LEU A 104 -12.23 -0.01 14.80
C LEU A 104 -11.17 0.26 13.74
N GLY A 105 -9.96 -0.23 13.98
CA GLY A 105 -8.85 -0.24 13.03
C GLY A 105 -8.19 -1.61 12.97
N LEU A 106 -7.56 -1.92 11.85
CA LEU A 106 -6.88 -3.17 11.55
C LEU A 106 -5.42 -2.87 11.26
N VAL A 107 -4.51 -3.54 11.94
CA VAL A 107 -3.06 -3.44 11.69
C VAL A 107 -2.52 -4.82 11.32
N PRO A 108 -1.81 -4.99 10.19
CA PRO A 108 -1.30 -6.29 9.81
C PRO A 108 -0.02 -6.63 10.57
N GLU A 109 0.08 -7.88 10.99
CA GLU A 109 1.31 -8.54 11.40
C GLU A 109 1.64 -9.61 10.35
N VAL A 110 2.81 -9.49 9.73
CA VAL A 110 3.23 -10.31 8.59
C VAL A 110 4.30 -11.29 9.02
N ALA A 111 4.12 -12.58 8.71
CA ALA A 111 5.09 -13.63 9.01
C ALA A 111 5.41 -14.47 7.77
N ALA A 112 6.69 -14.78 7.56
CA ALA A 112 7.13 -15.80 6.63
C ALA A 112 7.16 -17.16 7.34
N VAL A 113 6.44 -18.14 6.79
CA VAL A 113 6.21 -19.46 7.42
C VAL A 113 6.52 -20.56 6.40
N GLY A 114 7.06 -21.69 6.87
CA GLY A 114 7.41 -22.86 6.05
C GLY A 114 8.87 -23.30 6.23
N PRO A 115 9.35 -24.26 5.41
CA PRO A 115 10.76 -24.62 5.31
C PRO A 115 11.51 -23.78 4.25
N GLU A 116 12.84 -23.71 4.34
CA GLU A 116 13.66 -23.05 3.33
C GLU A 116 13.39 -23.63 1.93
N GLY A 117 13.07 -22.75 0.97
CA GLY A 117 12.69 -23.13 -0.40
C GLY A 117 11.17 -23.28 -0.65
N ASP A 118 10.35 -23.25 0.39
CA ASP A 118 8.87 -23.25 0.30
C ASP A 118 8.29 -22.30 1.37
N MET A 119 8.74 -21.04 1.31
CA MET A 119 8.27 -19.96 2.19
C MET A 119 6.98 -19.39 1.64
N HIS A 120 5.99 -19.28 2.52
CA HIS A 120 4.76 -18.56 2.24
C HIS A 120 4.53 -17.45 3.27
N VAL A 121 3.76 -16.44 2.88
CA VAL A 121 3.46 -15.29 3.73
C VAL A 121 2.08 -15.46 4.35
N GLU A 122 2.00 -15.18 5.64
CA GLU A 122 0.75 -15.20 6.40
C GLU A 122 0.57 -13.87 7.11
N VAL A 123 -0.68 -13.42 7.19
CA VAL A 123 -1.04 -12.13 7.75
C VAL A 123 -2.07 -12.29 8.85
N VAL A 124 -1.80 -11.68 10.00
CA VAL A 124 -2.75 -11.52 11.10
C VAL A 124 -3.10 -10.06 11.26
N TRP A 125 -4.36 -9.71 11.01
CA TRP A 125 -4.89 -8.37 11.24
C TRP A 125 -5.34 -8.23 12.69
N HIS A 126 -4.70 -7.35 13.44
CA HIS A 126 -5.08 -6.98 14.79
C HIS A 126 -6.18 -5.92 14.74
N CYS A 127 -7.39 -6.31 15.12
CA CYS A 127 -8.51 -5.40 15.27
C CYS A 127 -8.43 -4.69 16.62
N LEU A 128 -8.36 -3.37 16.60
CA LEU A 128 -8.15 -2.52 17.77
C LEU A 128 -9.16 -1.37 17.75
N PRO A 129 -9.59 -0.87 18.93
CA PRO A 129 -10.36 0.36 18.99
C PRO A 129 -9.58 1.53 18.39
N VAL A 130 -10.26 2.39 17.64
CA VAL A 130 -9.73 3.68 17.16
C VAL A 130 -10.69 4.80 17.55
N ARG A 131 -10.16 6.02 17.66
CA ARG A 131 -11.03 7.18 17.91
C ARG A 131 -11.84 7.48 16.66
N GLU A 132 -13.15 7.61 16.84
CA GLU A 132 -14.00 8.24 15.83
C GLU A 132 -13.73 9.74 15.82
N ALA A 133 -12.75 10.13 15.01
CA ALA A 133 -12.38 11.51 14.75
C ALA A 133 -12.83 11.91 13.34
N PRO A 134 -12.94 13.22 13.05
CA PRO A 134 -13.01 13.70 11.68
C PRO A 134 -11.91 13.03 10.83
N PRO A 135 -12.15 12.82 9.53
CA PRO A 135 -11.15 12.19 8.68
C PRO A 135 -9.79 12.88 8.83
N ALA A 136 -8.73 12.07 8.97
CA ALA A 136 -7.37 12.58 8.94
C ALA A 136 -7.19 13.45 7.70
N ASP A 137 -6.42 14.52 7.84
CA ASP A 137 -6.11 15.46 6.78
C ASP A 137 -5.18 14.77 5.76
N VAL A 138 -5.80 14.00 4.86
CA VAL A 138 -5.13 13.30 3.77
C VAL A 138 -5.42 14.03 2.47
N PRO A 139 -4.43 14.14 1.56
CA PRO A 139 -4.65 14.81 0.28
C PRO A 139 -5.82 14.19 -0.47
N SER A 140 -6.64 15.04 -1.08
CA SER A 140 -7.60 14.58 -2.08
C SER A 140 -6.85 13.95 -3.27
N LEU A 141 -7.52 13.10 -4.05
CA LEU A 141 -6.93 12.52 -5.26
C LEU A 141 -6.35 13.58 -6.21
N GLY A 142 -7.01 14.74 -6.32
CA GLY A 142 -6.53 15.84 -7.15
C GLY A 142 -5.33 16.58 -6.57
N GLU A 143 -5.18 16.64 -5.25
CA GLU A 143 -3.97 17.15 -4.59
C GLU A 143 -2.82 16.15 -4.75
N ALA A 144 -3.05 14.88 -4.43
CA ALA A 144 -2.06 13.81 -4.60
C ALA A 144 -1.51 13.74 -6.04
N GLU A 145 -2.37 13.82 -7.05
CA GLU A 145 -1.93 13.84 -8.46
C GLU A 145 -1.10 15.08 -8.78
N ARG A 146 -1.48 16.25 -8.27
CA ARG A 146 -0.75 17.51 -8.50
C ARG A 146 0.61 17.49 -7.81
N GLU A 147 0.67 17.00 -6.57
CA GLU A 147 1.90 16.85 -5.80
C GLU A 147 2.85 15.85 -6.45
N LEU A 148 2.35 14.68 -6.88
CA LEU A 148 3.15 13.69 -7.62
C LEU A 148 3.71 14.28 -8.92
N ALA A 149 2.87 14.99 -9.69
CA ALA A 149 3.32 15.63 -10.92
C ALA A 149 4.35 16.75 -10.67
N GLN A 150 4.22 17.49 -9.56
CA GLN A 150 5.16 18.52 -9.16
C GLN A 150 6.50 17.91 -8.74
N ALA A 151 6.49 16.90 -7.87
CA ALA A 151 7.69 16.19 -7.43
C ALA A 151 8.46 15.57 -8.60
N LEU A 152 7.75 14.97 -9.57
CA LEU A 152 8.37 14.44 -10.79
C LEU A 152 9.05 15.53 -11.63
N ARG A 153 8.41 16.69 -11.79
CA ARG A 153 9.01 17.82 -12.53
C ARG A 153 10.26 18.34 -11.83
N GLU A 154 10.19 18.58 -10.53
CA GLU A 154 11.31 19.07 -9.73
C GLU A 154 12.49 18.09 -9.72
N ALA A 155 12.21 16.79 -9.53
CA ALA A 155 13.23 15.74 -9.60
C ALA A 155 13.89 15.69 -10.98
N THR A 156 13.11 15.77 -12.06
CA THR A 156 13.65 15.78 -13.44
C THR A 156 14.51 17.01 -13.71
N GLU A 157 14.12 18.19 -13.20
CA GLU A 157 14.91 19.42 -13.33
C GLU A 157 16.25 19.29 -12.58
N VAL A 158 16.23 18.78 -11.35
CA VAL A 158 17.45 18.51 -10.58
C VAL A 158 18.36 17.54 -11.32
N LEU A 159 17.84 16.40 -11.78
CA LEU A 159 18.63 15.40 -12.51
C LEU A 159 19.22 15.95 -13.81
N SER A 160 18.46 16.78 -14.53
CA SER A 160 18.92 17.44 -15.76
C SER A 160 20.04 18.45 -15.49
N ARG A 161 19.93 19.24 -14.41
CA ARG A 161 20.97 20.20 -14.02
C ARG A 161 22.26 19.53 -13.57
N LEU A 162 22.16 18.37 -12.92
CA LEU A 162 23.31 17.60 -12.47
C LEU A 162 24.00 16.83 -13.62
N ASP A 163 23.48 16.93 -14.85
CA ASP A 163 23.93 16.18 -16.03
C ASP A 163 24.11 14.68 -15.75
N VAL A 164 23.27 14.13 -14.85
CA VAL A 164 23.24 12.69 -14.55
C VAL A 164 22.43 12.02 -15.66
N ALA A 165 22.92 12.11 -16.89
CA ALA A 165 22.37 11.43 -18.05
C ALA A 165 22.78 9.95 -17.97
N GLY A 166 22.10 9.19 -17.12
CA GLY A 166 22.18 7.74 -17.11
C GLY A 166 21.42 7.13 -18.28
N SER A 167 21.96 7.25 -19.50
CA SER A 167 21.49 6.46 -20.66
C SER A 167 22.47 5.30 -20.85
N GLY A 168 22.10 4.12 -20.37
CA GLY A 168 22.91 2.92 -20.49
C GLY A 168 22.11 1.64 -20.26
N PRO A 169 22.75 0.47 -20.40
CA PRO A 169 22.07 -0.84 -20.38
C PRO A 169 21.21 -1.09 -19.14
N VAL A 170 21.54 -0.45 -18.02
CA VAL A 170 20.80 -0.51 -16.75
C VAL A 170 19.44 0.20 -16.85
N ALA A 171 19.37 1.36 -17.49
CA ALA A 171 18.11 2.09 -17.69
C ALA A 171 17.19 1.36 -18.67
N ASP A 172 17.76 0.75 -19.72
CA ASP A 172 17.02 -0.08 -20.68
C ASP A 172 16.49 -1.36 -20.02
N ALA A 173 17.31 -2.04 -19.21
CA ALA A 173 16.88 -3.21 -18.44
C ALA A 173 15.77 -2.88 -17.43
N ALA A 174 15.83 -1.70 -16.80
CA ALA A 174 14.77 -1.22 -15.90
C ALA A 174 13.44 -0.97 -16.65
N LEU A 175 13.51 -0.39 -17.84
CA LEU A 175 12.35 -0.18 -18.72
C LEU A 175 11.73 -1.51 -19.20
N ASP A 176 12.56 -2.48 -19.57
CA ASP A 176 12.07 -3.79 -20.01
C ASP A 176 11.51 -4.63 -18.85
N ALA A 177 12.13 -4.59 -17.67
CA ALA A 177 11.58 -5.19 -16.45
C ALA A 177 10.20 -4.59 -16.11
N TYR A 178 10.04 -3.26 -16.23
CA TYR A 178 8.74 -2.61 -16.08
C TYR A 178 7.71 -3.11 -17.10
N ARG A 179 8.06 -3.17 -18.40
CA ARG A 179 7.13 -3.61 -19.45
C ARG A 179 6.63 -5.04 -19.25
N ALA A 180 7.53 -5.93 -18.83
CA ALA A 180 7.18 -7.31 -18.50
C ALA A 180 6.20 -7.39 -17.32
N ARG A 181 6.38 -6.53 -16.30
CA ARG A 181 5.55 -6.49 -15.09
C ARG A 181 4.20 -5.80 -15.30
N ALA A 182 4.17 -4.71 -16.06
CA ALA A 182 2.95 -3.98 -16.40
C ALA A 182 1.97 -4.86 -17.21
N HIS A 183 2.48 -5.79 -18.02
CA HIS A 183 1.64 -6.79 -18.70
C HIS A 183 1.12 -7.89 -17.76
N ALA A 184 1.81 -8.14 -16.64
CA ALA A 184 1.56 -9.28 -15.76
C ALA A 184 0.64 -8.98 -14.57
N GLY A 185 0.60 -7.76 -14.00
CA GLY A 185 0.00 -7.58 -12.66
C GLY A 185 -0.77 -6.29 -12.35
N ALA A 186 -0.86 -5.31 -13.25
CA ALA A 186 -1.46 -4.00 -12.90
C ALA A 186 -3.00 -3.97 -12.87
N ARG A 187 -3.71 -5.08 -13.08
CA ARG A 187 -5.16 -5.03 -13.35
C ARG A 187 -6.06 -5.00 -12.12
N ASP A 188 -5.58 -5.38 -10.93
CA ASP A 188 -6.49 -5.72 -9.82
C ASP A 188 -6.19 -5.03 -8.46
N ALA A 189 -5.28 -4.05 -8.40
CA ALA A 189 -4.99 -3.35 -7.14
C ALA A 189 -6.18 -2.53 -6.62
N LEU A 190 -6.89 -1.84 -7.52
CA LEU A 190 -8.15 -1.17 -7.20
C LEU A 190 -9.34 -2.06 -7.57
N ALA A 191 -10.17 -2.35 -6.58
CA ALA A 191 -11.42 -3.06 -6.75
C ALA A 191 -12.42 -2.29 -7.64
N PRO A 192 -13.50 -2.93 -8.11
CA PRO A 192 -14.58 -2.23 -8.82
C PRO A 192 -15.17 -1.08 -7.99
N GLY A 193 -15.55 0.01 -8.66
CA GLY A 193 -16.20 1.18 -8.04
C GLY A 193 -15.32 2.43 -7.92
N TYR A 194 -14.00 2.31 -8.15
CA TYR A 194 -13.09 3.46 -8.19
C TYR A 194 -13.15 4.20 -9.54
N PRO A 195 -13.02 5.53 -9.55
CA PRO A 195 -12.99 6.29 -10.80
C PRO A 195 -11.71 5.99 -11.59
N GLN A 196 -11.81 6.00 -12.92
CA GLN A 196 -10.67 5.79 -13.83
C GLN A 196 -9.48 6.73 -13.57
N ARG A 197 -9.73 7.90 -12.99
CA ARG A 197 -8.68 8.83 -12.55
C ARG A 197 -7.82 8.23 -11.43
N ALA A 198 -8.41 7.54 -10.45
CA ALA A 198 -7.67 6.90 -9.36
C ALA A 198 -6.76 5.79 -9.88
N VAL A 199 -7.28 4.96 -10.79
CA VAL A 199 -6.52 3.90 -11.46
C VAL A 199 -5.25 4.46 -12.12
N ARG A 200 -5.40 5.49 -12.96
CA ARG A 200 -4.25 6.11 -13.64
C ARG A 200 -3.23 6.72 -12.68
N VAL A 201 -3.67 7.29 -11.57
CA VAL A 201 -2.77 7.88 -10.56
C VAL A 201 -2.00 6.79 -9.83
N LEU A 202 -2.65 5.69 -9.47
CA LEU A 202 -1.99 4.53 -8.85
C LEU A 202 -0.98 3.90 -9.81
N GLU A 203 -1.37 3.65 -11.07
CA GLU A 203 -0.46 3.13 -12.10
C GLU A 203 0.78 4.02 -12.29
N LEU A 204 0.61 5.34 -12.23
CA LEU A 204 1.73 6.27 -12.28
C LEU A 204 2.60 6.16 -11.02
N ALA A 205 1.99 6.14 -9.84
CA ALA A 205 2.70 6.01 -8.57
C ALA A 205 3.54 4.72 -8.52
N ASP A 206 2.95 3.57 -8.87
CA ASP A 206 3.65 2.28 -8.96
C ASP A 206 4.83 2.33 -9.92
N ARG A 207 4.63 2.96 -11.08
CA ARG A 207 5.71 3.14 -12.06
C ARG A 207 6.85 3.98 -11.50
N VAL A 208 6.55 5.10 -10.84
CA VAL A 208 7.59 5.94 -10.23
C VAL A 208 8.32 5.16 -9.14
N ALA A 209 7.58 4.48 -8.27
CA ALA A 209 8.13 3.78 -7.13
C ALA A 209 9.06 2.63 -7.59
N LEU A 210 8.65 1.85 -8.59
CA LEU A 210 9.51 0.83 -9.21
C LEU A 210 10.79 1.43 -9.81
N LEU A 211 10.69 2.54 -10.54
CA LEU A 211 11.86 3.20 -11.13
C LEU A 211 12.83 3.70 -10.05
N VAL A 212 12.32 4.23 -8.94
CA VAL A 212 13.13 4.66 -7.79
C VAL A 212 13.81 3.46 -7.12
N GLU A 213 13.10 2.35 -6.93
CA GLU A 213 13.67 1.11 -6.39
C GLU A 213 14.81 0.59 -7.26
N LEU A 214 14.59 0.51 -8.58
CA LEU A 214 15.59 0.06 -9.55
C LEU A 214 16.81 0.99 -9.56
N ALA A 215 16.60 2.31 -9.53
CA ALA A 215 17.67 3.28 -9.44
C ALA A 215 18.49 3.10 -8.14
N GLY A 216 17.83 2.92 -7.00
CA GLY A 216 18.49 2.67 -5.72
C GLY A 216 19.35 1.39 -5.71
N SER A 217 18.90 0.34 -6.39
CA SER A 217 19.64 -0.93 -6.51
C SER A 217 20.84 -0.88 -7.47
N SER A 218 20.89 0.11 -8.36
CA SER A 218 21.86 0.17 -9.47
C SER A 218 23.05 1.12 -9.22
N GLY A 219 23.15 1.74 -8.04
CA GLY A 219 24.17 2.74 -7.72
C GLY A 219 23.87 4.14 -8.28
N HIS A 220 24.80 5.09 -8.14
CA HIS A 220 24.60 6.52 -8.44
C HIS A 220 24.45 6.88 -9.94
N GLY A 221 24.18 5.93 -10.83
CA GLY A 221 24.20 6.15 -12.27
C GLY A 221 25.57 6.61 -12.78
N GLY A 222 25.60 7.38 -13.87
CA GLY A 222 26.85 7.93 -14.43
C GLY A 222 27.48 9.08 -13.62
N ALA A 223 27.03 9.31 -12.38
CA ALA A 223 27.58 10.36 -11.53
C ALA A 223 29.02 10.02 -11.13
N VAL A 224 29.97 10.82 -11.60
CA VAL A 224 31.37 10.76 -11.20
C VAL A 224 31.59 11.62 -9.96
N SER A 225 32.25 11.05 -8.97
CA SER A 225 32.67 11.79 -7.77
C SER A 225 33.74 12.83 -8.11
N ALA A 226 33.89 13.86 -7.27
CA ALA A 226 34.93 14.87 -7.44
C ALA A 226 36.36 14.28 -7.47
N ALA A 227 36.56 13.11 -6.85
CA ALA A 227 37.82 12.37 -6.90
C ALA A 227 38.06 11.71 -8.27
N GLU A 228 37.01 11.25 -8.94
CA GLU A 228 37.08 10.63 -10.27
C GLU A 228 37.22 11.66 -11.40
N MET A 229 36.72 12.89 -11.21
CA MET A 229 36.96 14.00 -12.16
C MET A 229 38.40 14.54 -12.12
N ALA A 230 39.15 14.28 -11.05
CA ALA A 230 40.51 14.78 -10.84
C ALA A 230 41.61 13.78 -11.24
N ALA A 231 41.25 12.57 -11.65
CA ALA A 231 42.14 11.49 -12.12
C ALA A 231 42.22 11.44 -13.64
#